data_AF-A0A524NCB3-F1
#
_entry.id   AF-A0A524NCB3-F1
#
_cell.length_a   1.000
_cell.length_b   1.000
_cell.length_c   1.000
_cell.angle_alpha   90.00
_cell.angle_beta   90.00
_cell.angle_gamma   90.00
#
_symmetry.space_group_name_H-M   'P 1'
#
loop_
_entity.id
_entity.type
_entity.pdbx_description
1 polymer ?
#
loop_
_entity_poly.entity_id
_entity_poly.type
_entity_poly.pdbx_seq_one_letter_code
_entity_poly.pdbx_strand_id
1 'polypeptide(L)'
;MAMLAATVPFINTYVLTPERVRTTLVPILEARLGRSIEIDDAGVSWRGLALDGVSIAEDDSFARVGNASVLRADRVVLLLNPLALRNREIVIEQLYLDRPAITVARGADGSWNLA
;
A
#
# COMPACT_ATOMS: atom_id res chain seq x y z
N MET A 1 -16.60 38.51 20.09
CA MET A 1 -15.94 37.19 20.23
C MET A 1 -16.88 36.13 19.71
N ALA A 2 -16.64 35.58 18.52
CA ALA A 2 -17.44 34.49 17.96
C ALA A 2 -16.62 33.21 18.02
N MET A 3 -17.05 32.30 18.90
CA MET A 3 -16.51 30.98 19.12
C MET A 3 -16.87 30.11 17.90
N LEU A 4 -15.97 30.01 16.92
CA LEU A 4 -16.09 29.01 15.85
C LEU A 4 -15.73 27.66 16.47
N ALA A 5 -16.76 26.93 16.89
CA ALA A 5 -16.65 25.53 17.24
C ALA A 5 -16.01 24.80 16.04
N ALA A 6 -14.76 24.37 16.21
CA ALA A 6 -14.09 23.49 15.29
C ALA A 6 -14.76 22.13 15.34
N THR A 7 -15.84 21.96 14.58
CA THR A 7 -16.33 20.66 14.16
C THR A 7 -15.26 20.07 13.25
N VAL A 8 -14.29 19.38 13.85
CA VAL A 8 -13.38 18.47 13.13
C VAL A 8 -14.30 17.45 12.45
N PRO A 9 -14.39 17.41 11.11
CA PRO A 9 -15.32 16.50 10.47
C PRO A 9 -14.77 15.10 10.67
N PHE A 10 -15.55 14.28 11.37
CA PHE A 10 -15.44 12.83 11.55
C PHE A 10 -15.53 12.04 10.22
N ILE A 11 -15.15 12.65 9.09
CA ILE A 11 -15.29 12.13 7.73
C ILE A 11 -14.06 11.30 7.33
N ASN A 12 -12.89 11.53 7.96
CA ASN A 12 -11.65 10.85 7.57
C ASN A 12 -11.70 9.32 7.81
N THR A 13 -12.51 8.85 8.76
CA THR A 13 -12.64 7.43 9.10
C THR A 13 -13.56 6.64 8.17
N TYR A 14 -14.42 7.31 7.37
CA TYR A 14 -15.39 6.62 6.51
C TYR A 14 -14.81 6.13 5.18
N VAL A 15 -13.65 6.65 4.77
CA VAL A 15 -13.03 6.35 3.47
C VAL A 15 -11.97 5.24 3.58
N LEU A 16 -11.26 5.19 4.70
CA LEU A 16 -10.21 4.21 4.97
C LEU A 16 -10.71 3.28 6.09
N THR A 17 -11.42 2.21 5.73
CA THR A 17 -11.61 1.07 6.63
C THR A 17 -10.76 -0.10 6.14
N PRO A 18 -10.37 -1.04 7.00
CA PRO A 18 -9.64 -2.25 6.59
C PRO A 18 -10.30 -2.97 5.41
N GLU A 19 -11.63 -3.09 5.43
CA GLU A 19 -12.40 -3.69 4.34
C GLU A 19 -12.28 -2.89 3.03
N ARG A 20 -12.34 -1.56 3.08
CA ARG A 20 -12.20 -0.70 1.90
C ARG A 20 -10.79 -0.76 1.31
N VAL A 21 -9.77 -0.89 2.16
CA VAL A 21 -8.38 -1.05 1.72
C VAL A 21 -8.26 -2.31 0.88
N ARG A 22 -8.76 -3.44 1.38
CA ARG A 22 -8.71 -4.72 0.66
C ARG A 22 -9.58 -4.75 -0.60
N THR A 23 -10.78 -4.17 -0.54
CA THR A 23 -11.76 -4.27 -1.64
C THR A 23 -11.62 -3.19 -2.70
N THR A 24 -10.96 -2.07 -2.38
CA THR A 24 -10.86 -0.90 -3.28
C THR A 24 -9.40 -0.57 -3.60
N LEU A 25 -8.52 -0.46 -2.60
CA LEU A 25 -7.13 -0.03 -2.85
C LEU A 25 -6.27 -1.16 -3.42
N VAL A 26 -6.36 -2.37 -2.87
CA VAL A 26 -5.57 -3.51 -3.36
C VAL A 26 -5.83 -3.76 -4.85
N PRO A 27 -7.07 -3.89 -5.36
CA PRO A 27 -7.30 -4.11 -6.79
C PRO A 27 -6.76 -2.99 -7.69
N ILE A 28 -6.80 -1.74 -7.22
CA ILE A 28 -6.24 -0.60 -7.97
C ILE A 28 -4.71 -0.72 -8.05
N LEU A 29 -4.07 -1.08 -6.95
CA LEU A 29 -2.62 -1.27 -6.89
C LEU A 29 -2.19 -2.47 -7.75
N GLU A 30 -2.90 -3.58 -7.66
CA GLU A 30 -2.67 -4.76 -8.51
C GLU A 30 -2.79 -4.41 -9.99
N ALA A 31 -3.85 -3.70 -10.39
CA ALA A 31 -4.04 -3.26 -11.77
C ALA A 31 -2.95 -2.30 -12.26
N ARG A 32 -2.35 -1.50 -11.37
CA ARG A 32 -1.25 -0.58 -11.71
C ARG A 32 0.10 -1.26 -11.77
N LEU A 33 0.34 -2.21 -10.88
CA LEU A 33 1.61 -2.95 -10.81
C LEU A 33 1.63 -4.14 -11.77
N GLY A 34 0.47 -4.57 -12.28
CA GLY A 34 0.34 -5.80 -13.07
C GLY A 34 0.65 -7.07 -12.26
N ARG A 35 0.64 -6.97 -10.93
CA ARG A 35 1.07 -8.03 -10.00
C ARG A 35 0.05 -8.17 -8.89
N SER A 36 -0.16 -9.41 -8.43
CA SER A 36 -1.02 -9.64 -7.28
C SER A 36 -0.34 -9.16 -5.99
N ILE A 37 -1.14 -8.64 -5.07
CA ILE A 37 -0.71 -8.15 -3.77
C ILE A 37 -1.49 -8.89 -2.69
N GLU A 38 -0.76 -9.55 -1.81
CA GLU A 38 -1.29 -10.21 -0.63
C GLU A 38 -0.98 -9.37 0.61
N ILE A 39 -1.95 -9.31 1.52
CA ILE A 39 -1.86 -8.58 2.77
C ILE A 39 -2.55 -9.43 3.84
N ASP A 40 -1.84 -9.76 4.92
CA ASP A 40 -2.39 -10.54 6.02
C ASP A 40 -3.35 -9.73 6.87
N ASP A 41 -2.96 -8.52 7.28
CA ASP A 41 -3.81 -7.61 8.04
C ASP A 41 -3.68 -6.14 7.61
N ALA A 42 -4.74 -5.35 7.83
CA ALA A 42 -4.76 -3.92 7.54
C ALA A 42 -5.36 -3.13 8.70
N GLY A 43 -4.55 -2.29 9.33
CA GLY A 43 -4.96 -1.35 10.35
C GLY A 43 -5.09 0.07 9.78
N VAL A 44 -6.17 0.77 10.12
CA VAL A 44 -6.34 2.19 9.78
C VAL A 44 -6.23 3.05 11.03
N SER A 45 -5.51 4.16 10.91
CA SER A 45 -5.45 5.22 11.90
C SER A 45 -5.71 6.59 11.25
N TRP A 46 -5.88 7.62 12.08
CA TRP A 46 -6.08 8.98 11.60
C TRP A 46 -4.90 9.55 10.79
N ARG A 47 -3.69 8.99 10.94
CA ARG A 47 -2.48 9.41 10.20
C ARG A 47 -2.22 8.58 8.95
N GLY A 48 -2.98 7.50 8.71
CA GLY A 48 -2.78 6.64 7.56
C GLY A 48 -3.01 5.16 7.84
N LEU A 49 -2.26 4.32 7.13
CA LEU A 49 -2.50 2.89 7.00
C LEU A 49 -1.30 2.09 7.51
N ALA A 50 -1.56 1.05 8.28
CA ALA A 50 -0.59 0.01 8.59
C ALA A 50 -1.05 -1.29 7.93
N LEU A 51 -0.16 -1.95 7.22
CA LEU A 51 -0.38 -3.24 6.58
C LEU A 51 0.62 -4.22 7.17
N ASP A 52 0.14 -5.38 7.59
CA ASP A 52 0.98 -6.44 8.15
C ASP A 52 1.01 -7.61 7.15
N GLY A 53 2.18 -8.25 7.01
CA GLY A 53 2.38 -9.37 6.09
C GLY A 53 2.14 -9.01 4.63
N VAL A 54 2.88 -8.04 4.10
CA VAL A 54 2.71 -7.58 2.72
C VAL A 54 3.59 -8.40 1.78
N SER A 55 2.99 -8.93 0.73
CA SER A 55 3.61 -9.77 -0.29
C SER A 55 3.18 -9.26 -1.66
N ILE A 56 4.13 -8.97 -2.55
CA ILE A 56 3.86 -8.64 -3.96
C ILE A 56 4.38 -9.79 -4.80
N ALA A 57 3.48 -10.41 -5.56
CA ALA A 57 3.80 -11.53 -6.42
C ALA A 57 4.86 -11.16 -7.47
N GLU A 58 5.63 -12.15 -7.87
CA GLU A 58 6.51 -12.00 -9.03
C GLU A 58 5.68 -11.94 -10.32
N ASP A 59 6.19 -11.25 -11.33
CA ASP A 59 5.57 -11.28 -12.65
C ASP A 59 5.71 -12.69 -13.26
N ASP A 60 4.67 -13.16 -13.95
CA ASP A 60 4.62 -14.51 -14.56
C ASP A 60 5.82 -14.79 -15.48
N SER A 61 6.37 -13.75 -16.11
CA SER A 61 7.56 -13.81 -16.97
C SER A 61 8.82 -14.21 -16.20
N PHE A 62 8.85 -13.93 -14.89
CA PHE A 62 9.98 -14.18 -13.99
C PHE A 62 9.71 -15.30 -12.97
N ALA A 63 8.48 -15.83 -12.90
CA ALA A 63 8.09 -16.90 -11.96
C ALA A 63 8.97 -18.16 -12.03
N ARG A 64 9.62 -18.43 -13.19
CA ARG A 64 10.55 -19.55 -13.37
C ARG A 64 11.91 -19.36 -12.69
N VAL A 65 12.24 -18.15 -12.23
CA VAL A 65 13.53 -17.81 -11.60
C VAL A 65 13.54 -18.16 -10.10
N GLY A 66 12.46 -18.75 -9.58
CA GLY A 66 12.45 -19.46 -8.31
C GLY A 66 11.98 -18.66 -7.10
N ASN A 67 11.49 -17.43 -7.30
CA ASN A 67 10.87 -16.65 -6.23
C ASN A 67 9.43 -16.30 -6.58
N ALA A 68 8.52 -16.62 -5.66
CA ALA A 68 7.09 -16.37 -5.82
C ALA A 68 6.71 -14.88 -5.63
N SER A 69 7.62 -14.07 -5.09
CA SER A 69 7.35 -12.66 -4.75
C SER A 69 8.57 -11.77 -5.03
N VAL A 70 8.30 -10.60 -5.62
CA VAL A 70 9.30 -9.55 -5.86
C VAL A 70 9.59 -8.74 -4.60
N LEU A 71 8.59 -8.55 -3.74
CA LEU A 71 8.70 -7.80 -2.50
C LEU A 71 7.94 -8.50 -1.39
N ARG A 72 8.56 -8.61 -0.23
CA ARG A 72 7.91 -8.97 1.03
C ARG A 72 8.30 -7.98 2.11
N ALA A 73 7.38 -7.66 3.00
CA ALA A 73 7.66 -6.88 4.20
C ALA A 73 6.76 -7.36 5.33
N ASP A 74 7.33 -7.48 6.53
CA ASP A 74 6.58 -7.89 7.71
C ASP A 74 5.52 -6.85 8.06
N ARG A 75 5.86 -5.57 7.86
CA ARG A 75 4.95 -4.44 8.06
C ARG A 75 5.25 -3.30 7.10
N VAL A 76 4.19 -2.67 6.58
CA VAL A 76 4.24 -1.46 5.78
C VAL A 76 3.37 -0.38 6.44
N VAL A 77 3.95 0.76 6.78
CA VAL A 77 3.20 1.90 7.32
C VAL A 77 3.23 3.05 6.33
N LEU A 78 2.06 3.44 5.86
CA LEU A 78 1.85 4.59 5.00
C LEU A 78 1.27 5.73 5.84
N LEU A 79 2.04 6.80 6.00
CA LEU A 79 1.52 8.04 6.57
C LEU A 79 1.01 8.92 5.43
N LEU A 80 -0.25 9.31 5.53
CA LEU A 80 -0.95 10.08 4.52
C LEU A 80 -1.02 11.54 4.93
N ASN A 81 -0.94 12.44 3.95
CA ASN A 81 -1.11 13.87 4.19
C ASN A 81 -2.59 14.16 4.55
N PRO A 82 -2.88 14.61 5.78
CA PRO A 82 -4.27 14.83 6.22
C PRO A 82 -4.99 15.93 5.43
N LEU A 83 -4.26 16.92 4.92
CA LEU A 83 -4.82 18.01 4.11
C LEU A 83 -5.24 17.51 2.73
N ALA A 84 -4.45 16.61 2.13
CA ALA A 84 -4.77 16.00 0.84
C ALA A 84 -6.00 15.06 0.95
N LEU A 85 -6.11 14.32 2.06
CA LEU A 85 -7.27 13.45 2.31
C LEU A 85 -8.59 14.23 2.36
N ARG A 86 -8.58 15.47 2.88
CA ARG A 86 -9.76 16.36 2.83
C ARG A 86 -10.21 16.65 1.40
N ASN A 87 -9.25 16.74 0.46
CA ASN A 87 -9.51 16.93 -0.96
C ASN A 87 -9.80 15.60 -1.70
N ARG A 88 -9.91 14.48 -0.98
CA ARG A 88 -10.05 13.11 -1.52
C ARG A 88 -8.84 12.65 -2.34
N GLU A 89 -7.67 13.19 -2.03
CA GLU A 89 -6.42 12.80 -2.66
C GLU A 89 -5.60 11.91 -1.71
N ILE A 90 -5.11 10.78 -2.22
CA ILE A 90 -4.21 9.90 -1.47
C ILE A 90 -2.79 10.34 -1.77
N VAL A 91 -2.22 11.15 -0.88
CA VAL A 91 -0.82 11.58 -0.95
C VAL A 91 -0.06 10.93 0.20
N ILE A 92 0.91 10.09 -0.16
CA ILE A 92 1.80 9.44 0.80
C ILE A 92 2.87 10.46 1.20
N GLU A 93 2.88 10.82 2.47
CA GLU A 93 3.90 11.70 3.05
C GLU A 93 5.14 10.88 3.46
N GLN A 94 4.92 9.70 4.05
CA GLN A 94 6.00 8.80 4.46
C GLN A 94 5.60 7.35 4.24
N LEU A 95 6.59 6.54 3.86
CA LEU A 95 6.48 5.09 3.71
C LEU A 95 7.55 4.43 4.58
N TYR A 96 7.12 3.59 5.50
CA TYR A 96 7.99 2.76 6.32
C TYR A 96 7.79 1.30 5.95
N LEU A 97 8.89 0.59 5.79
CA LEU A 97 8.93 -0.85 5.54
C LEU A 97 9.72 -1.50 6.67
N ASP A 98 9.09 -2.38 7.45
CA ASP A 98 9.79 -3.23 8.42
C ASP A 98 10.28 -4.50 7.72
N ARG A 99 11.57 -4.79 7.90
CA ARG A 99 12.27 -5.95 7.33
C ARG A 99 11.88 -6.25 5.89
N PRO A 100 12.04 -5.27 4.96
CA PRO A 100 11.73 -5.53 3.56
C PRO A 100 12.74 -6.51 2.96
N ALA A 101 12.23 -7.51 2.25
CA ALA A 101 12.99 -8.37 1.37
C ALA A 101 12.55 -8.12 -0.06
N ILE A 102 13.50 -7.71 -0.90
CA ILE A 102 13.28 -7.49 -2.33
C ILE A 102 14.07 -8.54 -3.08
N THR A 103 13.37 -9.30 -3.92
CA THR A 103 14.00 -10.24 -4.83
C THR A 103 14.33 -9.53 -6.13
N VAL A 104 15.60 -9.55 -6.51
CA VAL A 104 16.04 -9.05 -7.80
C VAL A 104 16.49 -10.21 -8.67
N ALA A 105 15.86 -10.37 -9.82
CA ALA A 105 16.09 -11.42 -10.77
C ALA A 105 16.26 -10.85 -12.17
N ARG A 106 17.14 -11.48 -12.96
CA ARG A 106 17.36 -11.13 -14.36
C ARG A 106 16.68 -12.15 -15.26
N GLY A 107 15.82 -11.67 -16.14
CA GLY A 107 15.10 -12.46 -17.13
C GLY A 107 16.01 -12.96 -18.24
N ALA A 108 15.52 -13.92 -19.02
CA ALA A 108 16.26 -14.51 -20.15
C ALA A 108 16.48 -13.50 -21.28
N ASP A 109 15.60 -12.51 -21.41
CA ASP A 109 15.71 -11.36 -22.31
C ASP A 109 16.67 -10.28 -21.80
N GLY A 110 17.27 -10.49 -20.62
CA GLY A 110 18.19 -9.57 -19.97
C GLY A 110 17.52 -8.44 -19.19
N SER A 111 16.18 -8.40 -19.13
CA SER A 111 15.40 -7.47 -18.32
C SER A 111 15.49 -7.79 -16.83
N TRP A 112 15.14 -6.82 -15.98
CA TRP A 112 15.07 -7.01 -14.54
C TRP A 112 13.62 -7.09 -14.09
N ASN A 113 13.34 -7.93 -13.10
CA ASN A 113 12.02 -8.11 -12.50
C ASN A 113 11.53 -6.91 -11.65
N LEU A 114 12.21 -5.76 -11.71
CA LEU A 114 11.86 -4.53 -10.99
C LEU A 114 11.19 -3.47 -11.88
N ALA A 115 11.02 -3.78 -13.17
CA ALA A 115 10.47 -2.88 -14.18
C ALA A 115 8.94 -2.90 -14.21
#